data_AF-A0A442DQ80-F1
#
_entry.id   AF-A0A442DQ80-F1
#
_cell.length_a   1.000
_cell.length_b   1.000
_cell.length_c   1.000
_cell.angle_alpha   90.00
_cell.angle_beta   90.00
_cell.angle_gamma   90.00
#
_symmetry.space_group_name_H-M   'P 1'
#
loop_
_entity.id
_entity.type
_entity.pdbx_description
1 polymer ?
#
loop_
_entity_poly.entity_id
_entity_poly.type
_entity_poly.pdbx_seq_one_letter_code
_entity_poly.pdbx_strand_id
1 'polypeptide(L)'
;MTEDLQPGGVDFHCHLDLYPDHEAAIARAEAARIYTLTVTTTPKAWPRNMQLTRGKRFVRAALGLHPQLVAERAAELPLWEQYLPETRYVGEVGLDAGPRFYKSMEAQKQVFRRVLECCAQAGGKVLTVHSVRSASAVLDMIERYLPMDRGMVVLHWFTGSKSEARRAVALGCYFSINTEMTRSDRSRTVIRELPRDRILTETDGPFTQIDGRPAEPADAWEITKGVAEVRNVTPEELAEAVRMNLRRLVRSVRD
;
A
#
# COMPACT_ATOMS: atom_id res chain seq x y z
N MET A 1 -28.57 10.18 -20.76
CA MET A 1 -28.22 10.62 -19.41
C MET A 1 -26.83 10.11 -19.15
N THR A 2 -25.84 10.94 -19.46
CA THR A 2 -24.42 10.64 -19.25
C THR A 2 -24.20 10.52 -17.75
N GLU A 3 -23.97 9.31 -17.25
CA GLU A 3 -23.43 9.14 -15.91
C GLU A 3 -22.13 9.95 -15.85
N ASP A 4 -22.10 11.01 -15.06
CA ASP A 4 -20.90 11.76 -14.69
C ASP A 4 -19.95 10.81 -13.95
N LEU A 5 -19.24 9.98 -14.72
CA LEU A 5 -18.21 9.10 -14.24
C LEU A 5 -16.99 9.97 -14.00
N GLN A 6 -16.83 10.46 -12.76
CA GLN A 6 -15.49 10.71 -12.27
C GLN A 6 -14.63 9.49 -12.63
N PRO A 7 -13.48 9.66 -13.32
CA PRO A 7 -12.60 8.54 -13.59
C PRO A 7 -12.19 7.96 -12.24
N GLY A 8 -12.59 6.71 -11.94
CA GLY A 8 -12.33 6.09 -10.64
C GLY A 8 -10.83 6.03 -10.36
N GLY A 9 -10.35 6.91 -9.46
CA GLY A 9 -8.96 6.96 -9.05
C GLY A 9 -8.54 5.72 -8.27
N VAL A 10 -7.30 5.72 -7.80
CA VAL A 10 -6.76 4.64 -6.97
C VAL A 10 -6.21 5.24 -5.69
N ASP A 11 -6.61 4.67 -4.55
CA ASP A 11 -5.96 4.87 -3.27
C ASP A 11 -5.48 3.51 -2.77
N PHE A 12 -4.25 3.14 -3.12
CA PHE A 12 -3.74 1.79 -2.86
C PHE A 12 -3.25 1.56 -1.42
N HIS A 13 -3.36 2.57 -0.55
CA HIS A 13 -2.97 2.45 0.85
C HIS A 13 -3.68 3.52 1.69
N CYS A 14 -4.62 3.11 2.53
CA CYS A 14 -5.34 4.00 3.45
C CYS A 14 -5.74 3.24 4.73
N HIS A 15 -5.72 3.89 5.88
CA HIS A 15 -6.09 3.32 7.17
C HIS A 15 -7.51 3.73 7.57
N LEU A 16 -8.53 3.25 6.85
CA LEU A 16 -9.93 3.65 7.11
C LEU A 16 -10.43 3.26 8.51
N ASP A 17 -9.82 2.24 9.13
CA ASP A 17 -10.13 1.80 10.49
C ASP A 17 -9.55 2.69 11.60
N LEU A 18 -8.68 3.65 11.24
CA LEU A 18 -8.08 4.62 12.16
C LEU A 18 -8.77 5.99 12.13
N TYR A 19 -9.79 6.19 11.29
CA TYR A 19 -10.63 7.38 11.36
C TYR A 19 -11.58 7.30 12.56
N PRO A 20 -12.03 8.45 13.10
CA PRO A 20 -12.92 8.48 14.27
C PRO A 20 -14.18 7.62 14.13
N ASP A 21 -14.73 7.53 12.92
CA ASP A 21 -15.83 6.63 12.57
C ASP A 21 -15.45 5.76 11.38
N HIS A 22 -15.03 4.52 11.68
CA HIS A 22 -14.61 3.53 10.69
C HIS A 22 -15.72 3.18 9.69
N GLU A 23 -16.97 3.00 10.13
CA GLU A 23 -18.05 2.60 9.23
C GLU A 23 -18.41 3.75 8.28
N ALA A 24 -18.47 4.98 8.78
CA ALA A 24 -18.65 6.15 7.95
C ALA A 24 -17.47 6.37 6.99
N ALA A 25 -16.23 6.11 7.42
CA ALA A 25 -15.04 6.22 6.55
C ALA A 25 -15.12 5.25 5.36
N ILE A 26 -15.49 3.99 5.60
CA ILE A 26 -15.72 2.98 4.55
C ILE A 26 -16.85 3.42 3.61
N ALA A 27 -17.96 3.95 4.17
CA ALA A 27 -19.09 4.42 3.37
C ALA A 27 -18.71 5.61 2.46
N ARG A 28 -17.94 6.58 2.98
CA ARG A 28 -17.42 7.71 2.19
C ARG A 28 -16.48 7.25 1.09
N ALA A 29 -15.53 6.35 1.41
CA ALA A 29 -14.60 5.80 0.43
C ALA A 29 -15.32 5.06 -0.72
N GLU A 30 -16.34 4.25 -0.40
CA GLU A 30 -17.15 3.57 -1.41
C GLU A 30 -17.94 4.56 -2.28
N ALA A 31 -18.57 5.57 -1.66
CA ALA A 31 -19.34 6.60 -2.35
C ALA A 31 -18.49 7.46 -3.29
N ALA A 32 -17.20 7.67 -2.95
CA ALA A 32 -16.25 8.38 -3.80
C ALA A 32 -15.88 7.61 -5.07
N ARG A 33 -16.19 6.31 -5.18
CA ARG A 33 -15.89 5.46 -6.34
C ARG A 33 -14.40 5.42 -6.70
N ILE A 34 -13.54 5.55 -5.68
CA ILE A 34 -12.09 5.43 -5.76
C ILE A 34 -11.71 4.01 -5.36
N TYR A 35 -10.94 3.30 -6.20
CA TYR A 35 -10.45 1.96 -5.86
C TYR A 35 -9.50 2.05 -4.67
N THR A 36 -10.00 1.69 -3.49
CA THR A 36 -9.33 1.90 -2.21
C THR A 36 -8.92 0.57 -1.59
N LEU A 37 -7.65 0.45 -1.21
CA LEU A 37 -7.16 -0.63 -0.37
C LEU A 37 -7.05 -0.12 1.07
N THR A 38 -7.98 -0.53 1.93
CA THR A 38 -7.89 -0.24 3.36
C THR A 38 -6.99 -1.24 4.05
N VAL A 39 -5.90 -0.77 4.64
CA VAL A 39 -4.91 -1.60 5.33
C VAL A 39 -5.25 -1.73 6.81
N THR A 40 -4.80 -2.82 7.43
CA THR A 40 -4.92 -3.01 8.88
C THR A 40 -3.54 -2.97 9.53
N THR A 41 -3.46 -2.48 10.77
CA THR A 41 -2.18 -2.44 11.51
C THR A 41 -1.98 -3.66 12.42
N THR A 42 -3.06 -4.40 12.70
CA THR A 42 -3.09 -5.62 13.51
C THR A 42 -4.09 -6.61 12.92
N PRO A 43 -3.81 -7.93 12.96
CA PRO A 43 -4.77 -8.94 12.51
C PRO A 43 -6.06 -8.97 13.36
N LYS A 44 -6.06 -8.38 14.57
CA LYS A 44 -7.28 -8.23 15.37
C LYS A 44 -8.32 -7.30 14.73
N ALA A 45 -7.89 -6.37 13.89
CA ALA A 45 -8.79 -5.47 13.16
C ALA A 45 -9.45 -6.14 11.93
N TRP A 46 -8.95 -7.32 11.54
CA TRP A 46 -9.38 -8.02 10.32
C TRP A 46 -10.89 -8.32 10.29
N PRO A 47 -11.52 -8.92 11.32
CA PRO A 47 -12.93 -9.31 11.23
C PRO A 47 -13.86 -8.13 10.95
N ARG A 48 -13.61 -6.96 11.55
CA ARG A 48 -14.42 -5.75 11.36
C ARG A 48 -14.18 -5.14 9.97
N ASN A 49 -12.93 -5.05 9.53
CA ASN A 49 -12.59 -4.55 8.18
C ASN A 49 -13.22 -5.44 7.10
N MET A 50 -13.13 -6.76 7.25
CA MET A 50 -13.74 -7.72 6.33
C MET A 50 -15.27 -7.62 6.32
N GLN A 51 -15.90 -7.44 7.50
CA GLN A 51 -17.34 -7.23 7.61
C GLN A 51 -17.79 -5.98 6.85
N LEU A 52 -17.12 -4.84 7.05
CA LEU A 52 -17.51 -3.55 6.48
C LEU A 52 -17.23 -3.43 4.97
N THR A 53 -16.18 -4.11 4.49
CA THR A 53 -15.81 -4.11 3.06
C THR A 53 -16.53 -5.18 2.24
N ARG A 54 -17.23 -6.13 2.88
CA ARG A 54 -18.00 -7.17 2.20
C ARG A 54 -19.07 -6.55 1.31
N GLY A 55 -19.12 -7.00 0.05
CA GLY A 55 -20.10 -6.52 -0.94
C GLY A 55 -19.82 -5.13 -1.52
N LYS A 56 -18.76 -4.43 -1.06
CA LYS A 56 -18.32 -3.17 -1.64
C LYS A 56 -17.69 -3.40 -3.02
N ARG A 57 -17.78 -2.43 -3.91
CA ARG A 57 -17.18 -2.48 -5.25
C ARG A 57 -15.80 -1.84 -5.28
N PHE A 58 -15.62 -0.73 -4.55
CA PHE A 58 -14.42 0.10 -4.64
C PHE A 58 -13.48 -0.08 -3.46
N VAL A 59 -13.98 -0.49 -2.30
CA VAL A 59 -13.15 -0.72 -1.11
C VAL A 59 -12.81 -2.21 -0.92
N ARG A 60 -11.54 -2.51 -0.67
CA ARG A 60 -11.02 -3.85 -0.32
C ARG A 60 -10.16 -3.76 0.93
N ALA A 61 -10.20 -4.76 1.80
CA ALA A 61 -9.37 -4.83 3.00
C ALA A 61 -8.07 -5.62 2.77
N ALA A 62 -6.97 -5.14 3.35
CA ALA A 62 -5.69 -5.83 3.43
C ALA A 62 -5.41 -6.29 4.88
N LEU A 63 -4.87 -7.50 5.01
CA LEU A 63 -4.54 -8.11 6.29
C LEU A 63 -3.10 -7.75 6.69
N GLY A 64 -2.93 -7.04 7.79
CA GLY A 64 -1.64 -6.50 8.21
C GLY A 64 -1.22 -6.83 9.63
N LEU A 65 0.07 -6.56 9.88
CA LEU A 65 0.71 -6.56 11.18
C LEU A 65 1.89 -5.56 11.07
N HIS A 66 1.60 -4.31 11.42
CA HIS A 66 2.46 -3.17 11.14
C HIS A 66 3.78 -3.27 11.91
N PRO A 67 4.95 -2.99 11.29
CA PRO A 67 6.27 -3.13 11.91
C PRO A 67 6.41 -2.39 13.25
N GLN A 68 5.86 -1.17 13.33
CA GLN A 68 5.88 -0.37 14.55
C GLN A 68 5.16 -1.01 15.74
N LEU A 69 4.21 -1.92 15.51
CA LEU A 69 3.46 -2.62 16.57
C LEU A 69 4.09 -3.97 16.94
N VAL A 70 5.08 -4.45 16.19
CA VAL A 70 5.65 -5.80 16.38
C VAL A 70 6.23 -6.01 17.78
N ALA A 71 6.81 -4.97 18.38
CA ALA A 71 7.37 -5.06 19.74
C ALA A 71 6.31 -5.50 20.78
N GLU A 72 5.05 -5.12 20.57
CA GLU A 72 3.94 -5.39 21.47
C GLU A 72 3.03 -6.52 20.95
N ARG A 73 3.02 -6.75 19.63
CA ARG A 73 2.00 -7.56 18.94
C ARG A 73 2.55 -8.70 18.09
N ALA A 74 3.85 -9.01 18.16
CA ALA A 74 4.42 -10.16 17.46
C ALA A 74 3.68 -11.49 17.76
N ALA A 75 3.16 -11.64 18.99
CA ALA A 75 2.36 -12.80 19.40
C ALA A 75 1.01 -12.92 18.66
N GLU A 76 0.59 -11.90 17.90
CA GLU A 76 -0.60 -11.94 17.06
C GLU A 76 -0.34 -12.58 15.67
N LEU A 77 0.92 -12.92 15.34
CA LEU A 77 1.27 -13.55 14.07
C LEU A 77 0.51 -14.86 13.75
N PRO A 78 0.26 -15.78 14.70
CA PRO A 78 -0.57 -16.95 14.42
C PRO A 78 -2.01 -16.59 14.00
N LEU A 79 -2.56 -15.51 14.55
CA LEU A 79 -3.88 -15.00 14.16
C LEU A 79 -3.83 -14.39 12.75
N TRP A 80 -2.74 -13.69 12.41
CA TRP A 80 -2.51 -13.23 11.04
C TRP A 80 -2.44 -14.40 10.05
N GLU A 81 -1.71 -15.47 10.38
CA GLU A 81 -1.63 -16.67 9.51
C GLU A 81 -2.99 -17.33 9.31
N GLN A 82 -3.83 -17.37 10.35
CA GLN A 82 -5.20 -17.89 10.28
C GLN A 82 -6.07 -17.14 9.28
N TYR A 83 -5.95 -15.80 9.19
CA TYR A 83 -6.78 -14.97 8.31
C TYR A 83 -6.25 -14.84 6.87
N LEU A 84 -4.99 -15.20 6.62
CA LEU A 84 -4.37 -15.07 5.30
C LEU A 84 -5.17 -15.73 4.14
N PRO A 85 -5.82 -16.89 4.31
CA PRO A 85 -6.64 -17.49 3.26
C PRO A 85 -7.86 -16.64 2.85
N GLU A 86 -8.33 -15.73 3.70
CA GLU A 86 -9.56 -14.95 3.46
C GLU A 86 -9.34 -13.76 2.52
N THR A 87 -8.10 -13.40 2.22
CA THR A 87 -7.79 -12.24 1.38
C THR A 87 -6.60 -12.44 0.47
N ARG A 88 -6.65 -11.79 -0.69
CA ARG A 88 -5.51 -11.66 -1.60
C ARG A 88 -4.59 -10.49 -1.24
N TYR A 89 -5.05 -9.56 -0.40
CA TYR A 89 -4.33 -8.33 -0.08
C TYR A 89 -3.72 -8.41 1.32
N VAL A 90 -2.44 -8.10 1.40
CA VAL A 90 -1.67 -8.13 2.65
C VAL A 90 -1.08 -6.75 2.88
N GLY A 91 -1.31 -6.21 4.06
CA GLY A 91 -0.85 -4.89 4.41
C GLY A 91 -1.64 -4.27 5.57
N GLU A 92 -1.00 -3.47 6.41
CA GLU A 92 0.38 -3.04 6.27
C GLU A 92 1.36 -4.03 6.94
N VAL A 93 2.46 -4.33 6.26
CA VAL A 93 3.55 -5.20 6.74
C VAL A 93 4.88 -4.62 6.27
N GLY A 94 6.01 -4.99 6.88
CA GLY A 94 7.32 -4.53 6.42
C GLY A 94 8.29 -4.29 7.56
N LEU A 95 9.16 -3.29 7.40
CA LEU A 95 10.20 -2.93 8.38
C LEU A 95 10.25 -1.41 8.59
N ASP A 96 10.39 -0.98 9.84
CA ASP A 96 10.62 0.40 10.25
C ASP A 96 11.90 0.51 11.08
N ALA A 97 12.95 1.05 10.46
CA ALA A 97 14.24 1.31 11.11
C ALA A 97 14.34 2.75 11.66
N GLY A 98 13.21 3.41 11.89
CA GLY A 98 13.14 4.69 12.59
C GLY A 98 13.68 4.58 14.02
N PRO A 99 14.24 5.67 14.59
CA PRO A 99 14.89 5.62 15.91
C PRO A 99 14.00 5.06 17.03
N ARG A 100 12.69 5.29 16.96
CA ARG A 100 11.71 4.79 17.93
C ARG A 100 11.50 3.27 17.85
N PHE A 101 11.68 2.67 16.68
CA PHE A 101 11.34 1.27 16.40
C PHE A 101 12.56 0.40 16.12
N TYR A 102 13.75 0.99 16.02
CA TYR A 102 14.99 0.27 15.74
C TYR A 102 15.26 -0.88 16.72
N LYS A 103 14.87 -0.72 18.00
CA LYS A 103 15.05 -1.77 19.02
C LYS A 103 14.27 -3.06 18.73
N SER A 104 13.16 -2.99 17.97
CA SER A 104 12.37 -4.17 17.59
C SER A 104 12.74 -4.74 16.23
N MET A 105 13.79 -4.24 15.56
CA MET A 105 14.12 -4.62 14.17
C MET A 105 14.27 -6.12 13.96
N GLU A 106 14.88 -6.86 14.88
CA GLU A 106 15.01 -8.31 14.73
C GLU A 106 13.66 -9.02 14.83
N ALA A 107 12.77 -8.59 15.73
CA ALA A 107 11.41 -9.11 15.78
C ALA A 107 10.61 -8.73 14.52
N GLN A 108 10.77 -7.50 14.00
CA GLN A 108 10.15 -7.07 12.75
C GLN A 108 10.60 -7.93 11.57
N LYS A 109 11.90 -8.24 11.45
CA LYS A 109 12.42 -9.15 10.42
C LYS A 109 11.86 -10.56 10.55
N GLN A 110 11.71 -11.08 11.76
CA GLN A 110 11.11 -12.40 11.98
C GLN A 110 9.64 -12.43 11.52
N VAL A 111 8.85 -11.44 11.92
CA VAL A 111 7.45 -11.30 11.50
C VAL A 111 7.35 -11.12 9.98
N PHE A 112 8.10 -10.18 9.41
CA PHE A 112 8.04 -9.90 7.98
C PHE A 112 8.52 -11.07 7.13
N ARG A 113 9.56 -11.79 7.58
CA ARG A 113 10.00 -13.05 6.94
C ARG A 113 8.85 -14.04 6.89
N ARG A 114 8.18 -14.28 8.03
CA ARG A 114 7.09 -15.26 8.11
C ARG A 114 5.91 -14.86 7.22
N VAL A 115 5.57 -13.56 7.19
CA VAL A 115 4.57 -13.01 6.27
C VAL A 115 4.92 -13.33 4.81
N LEU A 116 6.16 -13.06 4.38
CA LEU A 116 6.61 -13.32 3.01
C LEU A 116 6.56 -14.83 2.68
N GLU A 117 7.05 -15.69 3.56
CA GLU A 117 7.03 -17.14 3.40
C GLU A 117 5.58 -17.67 3.27
N CYS A 118 4.66 -17.20 4.12
CA CYS A 118 3.25 -17.57 4.03
C CYS A 118 2.59 -17.07 2.74
N CYS A 119 2.90 -15.84 2.31
CA CYS A 119 2.40 -15.31 1.04
C CYS A 119 2.94 -16.09 -0.17
N ALA A 120 4.22 -16.47 -0.14
CA ALA A 120 4.85 -17.27 -1.18
C ALA A 120 4.23 -18.67 -1.26
N GLN A 121 3.96 -19.29 -0.11
CA GLN A 121 3.30 -20.59 -0.04
C GLN A 121 1.85 -20.54 -0.53
N ALA A 122 1.09 -19.51 -0.15
CA ALA A 122 -0.29 -19.35 -0.56
C ALA A 122 -0.43 -18.98 -2.05
N GLY A 123 0.53 -18.20 -2.59
CA GLY A 123 0.45 -17.67 -3.94
C GLY A 123 -0.61 -16.57 -4.09
N GLY A 124 -0.55 -15.85 -5.21
CA GLY A 124 -1.60 -14.89 -5.61
C GLY A 124 -1.74 -13.65 -4.71
N LYS A 125 -0.79 -13.38 -3.81
CA LYS A 125 -0.88 -12.27 -2.84
C LYS A 125 -0.35 -10.96 -3.40
N VAL A 126 -1.01 -9.86 -3.05
CA VAL A 126 -0.54 -8.48 -3.30
C VAL A 126 -0.26 -7.82 -1.96
N LEU A 127 1.00 -7.44 -1.76
CA LEU A 127 1.47 -6.86 -0.51
C LEU A 127 1.65 -5.35 -0.68
N THR A 128 1.21 -4.55 0.29
CA THR A 128 1.61 -3.15 0.45
C THR A 128 2.56 -3.04 1.64
N VAL A 129 3.78 -2.58 1.38
CA VAL A 129 4.95 -2.83 2.24
C VAL A 129 5.59 -1.53 2.74
N HIS A 130 5.71 -1.44 4.06
CA HIS A 130 6.45 -0.40 4.78
C HIS A 130 7.95 -0.59 4.69
N SER A 131 8.68 0.49 4.42
CA SER A 131 10.13 0.42 4.21
C SER A 131 10.91 1.62 4.77
N VAL A 132 10.39 2.28 5.82
CA VAL A 132 11.00 3.47 6.42
C VAL A 132 12.42 3.17 6.91
N ARG A 133 13.40 3.81 6.28
CA ARG A 133 14.85 3.65 6.54
C ARG A 133 15.34 2.19 6.44
N SER A 134 14.61 1.34 5.74
CA SER A 134 14.84 -0.11 5.71
C SER A 134 14.72 -0.70 4.29
N ALA A 135 14.59 0.14 3.26
CA ALA A 135 14.38 -0.27 1.86
C ALA A 135 15.32 -1.39 1.39
N SER A 136 16.64 -1.25 1.55
CA SER A 136 17.58 -2.33 1.20
C SER A 136 17.28 -3.66 1.91
N ALA A 137 17.01 -3.64 3.23
CA ALA A 137 16.69 -4.84 4.00
C ALA A 137 15.34 -5.46 3.60
N VAL A 138 14.34 -4.62 3.32
CA VAL A 138 13.04 -5.06 2.78
C VAL A 138 13.24 -5.76 1.43
N LEU A 139 14.04 -5.19 0.53
CA LEU A 139 14.32 -5.77 -0.78
C LEU A 139 15.09 -7.09 -0.69
N ASP A 140 16.08 -7.19 0.20
CA ASP A 140 16.79 -8.44 0.47
C ASP A 140 15.84 -9.56 0.90
N MET A 141 14.86 -9.22 1.76
CA MET A 141 13.88 -10.19 2.25
C MET A 141 12.86 -10.56 1.17
N ILE A 142 12.36 -9.61 0.38
CA ILE A 142 11.45 -9.89 -0.74
C ILE A 142 12.14 -10.84 -1.73
N GLU A 143 13.34 -10.51 -2.17
CA GLU A 143 14.12 -11.31 -3.12
C GLU A 143 14.36 -12.75 -2.61
N ARG A 144 14.56 -12.90 -1.30
CA ARG A 144 14.85 -14.20 -0.69
C ARG A 144 13.61 -15.06 -0.39
N TYR A 145 12.50 -14.44 0.02
CA TYR A 145 11.37 -15.15 0.62
C TYR A 145 10.07 -15.07 -0.18
N LEU A 146 9.96 -14.17 -1.17
CA LEU A 146 8.77 -14.01 -2.00
C LEU A 146 9.14 -14.02 -3.50
N PRO A 147 9.15 -15.20 -4.14
CA PRO A 147 9.36 -15.30 -5.58
C PRO A 147 8.36 -14.45 -6.36
N MET A 148 8.83 -13.79 -7.43
CA MET A 148 8.02 -12.85 -8.24
C MET A 148 6.79 -13.50 -8.89
N ASP A 149 6.79 -14.80 -9.11
CA ASP A 149 5.64 -15.55 -9.65
C ASP A 149 4.61 -15.93 -8.57
N ARG A 150 4.94 -15.74 -7.29
CA ARG A 150 4.07 -16.12 -6.16
C ARG A 150 3.35 -14.94 -5.52
N GLY A 151 3.88 -13.73 -5.64
CA GLY A 151 3.22 -12.53 -5.11
C GLY A 151 3.79 -11.25 -5.68
N MET A 152 3.02 -10.18 -5.57
CA MET A 152 3.40 -8.83 -6.02
C MET A 152 3.56 -7.91 -4.83
N VAL A 153 4.57 -7.04 -4.88
CA VAL A 153 4.84 -6.05 -3.82
C VAL A 153 4.61 -4.65 -4.35
N VAL A 154 3.90 -3.84 -3.57
CA VAL A 154 3.80 -2.39 -3.70
C VAL A 154 4.55 -1.78 -2.53
N LEU A 155 5.61 -1.03 -2.81
CA LEU A 155 6.33 -0.25 -1.80
C LEU A 155 5.53 1.03 -1.56
N HIS A 156 4.80 1.05 -0.46
CA HIS A 156 4.03 2.21 -0.03
C HIS A 156 4.99 3.29 0.49
N TRP A 157 4.64 4.56 0.25
CA TRP A 157 5.39 5.75 0.66
C TRP A 157 6.92 5.56 0.56
N PHE A 158 7.43 5.15 -0.60
CA PHE A 158 8.83 4.78 -0.72
C PHE A 158 9.79 5.96 -0.49
N THR A 159 10.64 5.86 0.53
CA THR A 159 11.63 6.88 0.92
C THR A 159 13.08 6.49 0.63
N GLY A 160 13.29 5.35 -0.04
CA GLY A 160 14.61 4.87 -0.43
C GLY A 160 15.31 5.74 -1.49
N SER A 161 16.52 5.34 -1.83
CA SER A 161 17.36 5.96 -2.84
C SER A 161 16.97 5.53 -4.26
N LYS A 162 17.54 6.20 -5.27
CA LYS A 162 17.35 5.85 -6.68
C LYS A 162 17.88 4.46 -7.02
N SER A 163 19.00 4.04 -6.43
CA SER A 163 19.55 2.69 -6.62
C SER A 163 18.62 1.62 -6.05
N GLU A 164 18.07 1.87 -4.85
CA GLU A 164 17.06 0.98 -4.25
C GLU A 164 15.77 0.93 -5.08
N ALA A 165 15.32 2.07 -5.62
CA ALA A 165 14.15 2.10 -6.52
C ALA A 165 14.39 1.27 -7.80
N ARG A 166 15.56 1.40 -8.44
CA ARG A 166 15.92 0.59 -9.62
C ARG A 166 15.97 -0.90 -9.29
N ARG A 167 16.52 -1.27 -8.13
CA ARG A 167 16.52 -2.65 -7.64
C ARG A 167 15.09 -3.16 -7.40
N ALA A 168 14.24 -2.37 -6.75
CA ALA A 168 12.84 -2.72 -6.53
C ALA A 168 12.08 -2.94 -7.85
N VAL A 169 12.32 -2.10 -8.87
CA VAL A 169 11.78 -2.30 -10.22
C VAL A 169 12.24 -3.62 -10.83
N ALA A 170 13.53 -3.97 -10.68
CA ALA A 170 14.07 -5.25 -11.17
C ALA A 170 13.45 -6.47 -10.47
N LEU A 171 13.04 -6.33 -9.20
CA LEU A 171 12.27 -7.33 -8.44
C LEU A 171 10.76 -7.29 -8.76
N GLY A 172 10.34 -6.52 -9.75
CA GLY A 172 8.94 -6.43 -10.18
C GLY A 172 8.02 -5.61 -9.27
N CYS A 173 8.58 -4.87 -8.31
CA CYS A 173 7.80 -4.07 -7.36
C CYS A 173 7.09 -2.88 -8.04
N TYR A 174 5.94 -2.53 -7.48
CA TYR A 174 5.21 -1.28 -7.73
C TYR A 174 5.49 -0.28 -6.61
N PHE A 175 5.06 0.96 -6.81
CA PHE A 175 5.18 2.05 -5.84
C PHE A 175 3.86 2.79 -5.77
N SER A 176 3.35 3.02 -4.58
CA SER A 176 2.23 3.92 -4.36
C SER A 176 2.74 5.25 -3.80
N ILE A 177 2.27 6.35 -4.40
CA ILE A 177 2.79 7.70 -4.17
C ILE A 177 1.70 8.56 -3.53
N ASN A 178 2.05 9.28 -2.46
CA ASN A 178 1.19 10.25 -1.79
C ASN A 178 1.66 11.71 -1.99
N THR A 179 0.91 12.66 -1.44
CA THR A 179 1.20 14.11 -1.51
C THR A 179 2.50 14.51 -0.83
N GLU A 180 2.90 13.85 0.26
CA GLU A 180 4.16 14.16 0.94
C GLU A 180 5.37 13.84 0.06
N MET A 181 5.28 12.76 -0.73
CA MET A 181 6.30 12.42 -1.71
C MET A 181 6.41 13.44 -2.85
N THR A 182 5.30 14.04 -3.29
CA THR A 182 5.32 15.04 -4.36
C THR A 182 5.85 16.40 -3.89
N ARG A 183 5.81 16.67 -2.57
CA ARG A 183 6.36 17.88 -1.93
C ARG A 183 7.86 17.77 -1.61
N SER A 184 8.38 16.57 -1.41
CA SER A 184 9.81 16.36 -1.08
C SER A 184 10.69 16.33 -2.33
N ASP A 185 11.67 17.22 -2.44
CA ASP A 185 12.63 17.23 -3.56
C ASP A 185 13.32 15.88 -3.78
N ARG A 186 13.72 15.23 -2.69
CA ARG A 186 14.33 13.89 -2.74
C ARG A 186 13.37 12.89 -3.38
N SER A 187 12.14 12.81 -2.89
CA SER A 187 11.13 11.88 -3.42
C SER A 187 10.74 12.22 -4.86
N ARG A 188 10.61 13.50 -5.22
CA ARG A 188 10.39 13.96 -6.61
C ARG A 188 11.46 13.42 -7.56
N THR A 189 12.73 13.36 -7.15
CA THR A 189 13.79 12.76 -8.00
C THR A 189 13.63 11.26 -8.21
N VAL A 190 13.12 10.52 -7.22
CA VAL A 190 12.84 9.08 -7.35
C VAL A 190 11.62 8.87 -8.24
N ILE A 191 10.52 9.60 -7.99
CA ILE A 191 9.28 9.53 -8.77
C ILE A 191 9.55 9.71 -10.27
N ARG A 192 10.45 10.63 -10.66
CA ARG A 192 10.83 10.84 -12.07
C ARG A 192 11.54 9.67 -12.73
N GLU A 193 12.23 8.82 -11.96
CA GLU A 193 12.94 7.66 -12.50
C GLU A 193 12.10 6.38 -12.51
N LEU A 194 10.99 6.34 -11.76
CA LEU A 194 10.12 5.17 -11.73
C LEU A 194 9.51 4.88 -13.12
N PRO A 195 9.42 3.61 -13.54
CA PRO A 195 8.69 3.25 -14.75
C PRO A 195 7.22 3.66 -14.64
N ARG A 196 6.66 4.19 -15.73
CA ARG A 196 5.25 4.63 -15.75
C ARG A 196 4.29 3.50 -15.42
N ASP A 197 4.64 2.26 -15.77
CA ASP A 197 3.81 1.06 -15.57
C ASP A 197 3.94 0.42 -14.17
N ARG A 198 4.67 1.07 -13.26
CA ARG A 198 4.89 0.63 -11.87
C ARG A 198 4.38 1.62 -10.82
N ILE A 199 3.72 2.68 -11.23
CA ILE A 199 3.21 3.74 -10.34
C ILE A 199 1.72 3.53 -10.03
N LEU A 200 1.39 3.63 -8.74
CA LEU A 200 0.05 3.78 -8.18
C LEU A 200 0.01 5.06 -7.32
N THR A 201 -1.18 5.42 -6.86
CA THR A 201 -1.41 6.53 -5.93
C THR A 201 -1.95 6.01 -4.60
N GLU A 202 -1.66 6.72 -3.51
CA GLU A 202 -2.19 6.44 -2.18
C GLU A 202 -2.41 7.74 -1.41
N THR A 203 -3.32 7.71 -0.43
CA THR A 203 -3.46 8.80 0.53
C THR A 203 -2.60 8.56 1.75
N ASP A 204 -2.51 7.32 2.24
CA ASP A 204 -2.03 7.02 3.58
C ASP A 204 -2.78 7.83 4.67
N GLY A 205 -4.06 8.09 4.42
CA GLY A 205 -4.94 8.74 5.41
C GLY A 205 -5.22 7.79 6.60
N PRO A 206 -5.36 8.29 7.84
CA PRO A 206 -5.36 9.70 8.23
C PRO A 206 -3.97 10.25 8.60
N PHE A 207 -2.87 9.56 8.26
CA PHE A 207 -1.51 9.98 8.61
C PHE A 207 -1.02 11.17 7.78
N THR A 208 -1.36 11.21 6.49
CA THR A 208 -1.09 12.38 5.65
C THR A 208 -2.22 13.42 5.74
N GLN A 209 -1.90 14.65 5.34
CA GLN A 209 -2.86 15.76 5.33
C GLN A 209 -2.92 16.48 3.99
N ILE A 210 -4.13 16.88 3.63
CA ILE A 210 -4.43 17.72 2.48
C ILE A 210 -5.27 18.89 3.01
N ASP A 211 -4.83 20.11 2.73
CA ASP A 211 -5.46 21.35 3.19
C ASP A 211 -5.73 21.41 4.71
N GLY A 212 -4.81 20.87 5.51
CA GLY A 212 -4.87 20.91 6.97
C GLY A 212 -5.85 19.94 7.62
N ARG A 213 -6.48 19.05 6.84
CA ARG A 213 -7.28 17.93 7.34
C ARG A 213 -6.61 16.60 7.00
N PRO A 214 -6.91 15.50 7.73
CA PRO A 214 -6.54 14.17 7.29
C PRO A 214 -6.98 13.94 5.84
N ALA A 215 -6.08 13.42 5.02
CA ALA A 215 -6.42 13.02 3.66
C ALA A 215 -7.53 11.96 3.71
N GLU A 216 -8.38 11.88 2.70
CA GLU A 216 -9.39 10.83 2.52
C GLU A 216 -9.25 10.24 1.11
N PRO A 217 -9.75 9.03 0.82
CA PRO A 217 -9.63 8.42 -0.51
C PRO A 217 -10.15 9.28 -1.66
N ALA A 218 -11.13 10.16 -1.40
CA ALA A 218 -11.64 11.14 -2.36
C ALA A 218 -10.55 12.12 -2.87
N ASP A 219 -9.45 12.28 -2.12
CA ASP A 219 -8.34 13.15 -2.46
C ASP A 219 -7.34 12.50 -3.45
N ALA A 220 -7.58 11.26 -3.91
CA ALA A 220 -6.74 10.58 -4.90
C ALA A 220 -6.48 11.41 -6.16
N TRP A 221 -7.42 12.29 -6.55
CA TRP A 221 -7.23 13.21 -7.68
C TRP A 221 -6.18 14.29 -7.39
N GLU A 222 -6.09 14.80 -6.17
CA GLU A 222 -5.07 15.78 -5.77
C GLU A 222 -3.68 15.16 -5.86
N ILE A 223 -3.53 13.94 -5.35
CA ILE A 223 -2.31 13.15 -5.46
C ILE A 223 -1.94 12.92 -6.93
N THR A 224 -2.92 12.55 -7.76
CA THR A 224 -2.73 12.36 -9.20
C THR A 224 -2.19 13.63 -9.86
N LYS A 225 -2.77 14.81 -9.58
CA LYS A 225 -2.26 16.08 -10.11
C LYS A 225 -0.81 16.34 -9.70
N GLY A 226 -0.49 16.14 -8.42
CA GLY A 226 0.87 16.32 -7.91
C GLY A 226 1.90 15.38 -8.55
N VAL A 227 1.54 14.11 -8.76
CA VAL A 227 2.42 13.14 -9.44
C VAL A 227 2.56 13.48 -10.93
N ALA A 228 1.48 13.91 -11.58
CA ALA A 228 1.49 14.30 -12.99
C ALA A 228 2.42 15.49 -13.26
N GLU A 229 2.40 16.49 -12.37
CA GLU A 229 3.33 17.62 -12.39
C GLU A 229 4.80 17.15 -12.29
N VAL A 230 5.11 16.29 -11.31
CA VAL A 230 6.47 15.75 -11.14
C VAL A 230 6.95 15.00 -12.38
N ARG A 231 6.03 14.29 -13.04
CA ARG A 231 6.26 13.45 -14.23
C ARG A 231 6.18 14.20 -15.55
N ASN A 232 5.79 15.47 -15.55
CA ASN A 232 5.57 16.29 -16.74
C ASN A 232 4.60 15.63 -17.75
N VAL A 233 3.46 15.17 -17.25
CA VAL A 233 2.33 14.60 -18.03
C VAL A 233 1.02 15.23 -17.57
N THR A 234 -0.07 15.03 -18.32
CA THR A 234 -1.39 15.50 -17.86
C THR A 234 -1.93 14.61 -16.72
N PRO A 235 -2.75 15.17 -15.81
CA PRO A 235 -3.44 14.38 -14.77
C PRO A 235 -4.26 13.22 -15.33
N GLU A 236 -4.91 13.41 -16.48
CA GLU A 236 -5.74 12.41 -17.15
C GLU A 236 -4.90 11.24 -17.68
N GLU A 237 -3.75 11.53 -18.30
CA GLU A 237 -2.79 10.51 -18.76
C GLU A 237 -2.21 9.70 -17.60
N LEU A 238 -1.94 10.35 -16.47
CA LEU A 238 -1.49 9.65 -15.28
C LEU A 238 -2.61 8.79 -14.68
N ALA A 239 -3.82 9.33 -14.56
CA ALA A 239 -4.97 8.60 -14.03
C ALA A 239 -5.28 7.32 -14.83
N GLU A 240 -5.21 7.39 -16.17
CA GLU A 240 -5.35 6.19 -17.01
C GLU A 240 -4.21 5.20 -16.74
N ALA A 241 -2.96 5.67 -16.69
CA ALA A 241 -1.82 4.80 -16.42
C ALA A 241 -1.93 4.11 -15.05
N VAL A 242 -2.29 4.83 -13.99
CA VAL A 242 -2.50 4.28 -12.65
C VAL A 242 -3.62 3.23 -12.65
N ARG A 243 -4.75 3.49 -13.32
CA ARG A 243 -5.83 2.50 -13.48
C ARG A 243 -5.38 1.26 -14.25
N MET A 244 -4.61 1.43 -15.32
CA MET A 244 -4.02 0.31 -16.08
C MET A 244 -3.03 -0.49 -15.23
N ASN A 245 -2.22 0.18 -14.41
CA ASN A 245 -1.25 -0.44 -13.52
C ASN A 245 -1.95 -1.27 -12.44
N LEU A 246 -3.00 -0.73 -11.81
CA LEU A 246 -3.82 -1.49 -10.87
C LEU A 246 -4.42 -2.74 -11.52
N ARG A 247 -5.00 -2.59 -12.73
CA ARG A 247 -5.55 -3.73 -13.49
C ARG A 247 -4.50 -4.80 -13.81
N ARG A 248 -3.27 -4.40 -14.15
CA ARG A 248 -2.16 -5.33 -14.39
C ARG A 248 -1.73 -6.03 -13.09
N LEU A 249 -1.54 -5.27 -12.01
CA LEU A 249 -1.16 -5.77 -10.69
C LEU A 249 -2.12 -6.83 -10.17
N VAL A 250 -3.44 -6.60 -10.27
CA VAL A 250 -4.43 -7.59 -9.79
C VAL A 250 -4.60 -8.80 -10.73
N ARG A 251 -4.12 -8.72 -11.97
CA ARG A 251 -4.17 -9.83 -12.94
C ARG A 251 -2.91 -10.69 -12.96
N SER A 252 -1.76 -10.14 -12.55
CA SER A 252 -0.48 -10.85 -12.50
C SER A 252 -0.46 -11.91 -11.39
N VAL A 253 -1.25 -11.70 -10.34
CA VAL A 253 -1.56 -12.68 -9.31
C VAL A 253 -2.90 -13.34 -9.64
N ARG A 254 -2.85 -14.50 -10.31
CA ARG A 254 -4.02 -15.37 -10.52
C ARG A 254 -4.18 -16.29 -9.32
N ASP A 255 -5.42 -16.64 -9.01
CA ASP A 255 -5.79 -17.64 -8.01
C ASP A 255 -5.28 -19.05 -8.40
#